data_AF-A0A4Q5QPW5-F1
#
_entry.id   AF-A0A4Q5QPW5-F1
#
_cell.length_a   1.000
_cell.length_b   1.000
_cell.length_c   1.000
_cell.angle_alpha   90.00
_cell.angle_beta   90.00
_cell.angle_gamma   90.00
#
_symmetry.space_group_name_H-M   'P 1'
#
loop_
_entity.id
_entity.type
_entity.pdbx_description
1 polymer ?
#
loop_
_entity_poly.entity_id
_entity_poly.type
_entity_poly.pdbx_seq_one_letter_code
_entity_poly.pdbx_strand_id
1 'polypeptide(L)'
;MIDLSYRPQLNDLRPITSMNEGLLAPEAADVRTSPASSFADRQGYRAEHLGEFVVSLPDTAAIAADVLPVAGSADARLDYEHFSIVMSKSRRLALFTGVNIDGSASVSVSRGGDPWAFDGRIPEAAQAGDE
;
A
#
# COMPACT_ATOMS: atom_id res chain seq x y z
N MET A 1 39.82 -10.08 -34.41
CA MET A 1 40.32 -8.69 -34.30
C MET A 1 39.08 -7.83 -34.08
N ILE A 2 38.92 -7.25 -32.89
CA ILE A 2 37.73 -6.46 -32.55
C ILE A 2 37.95 -5.05 -33.09
N ASP A 3 37.04 -4.57 -33.94
CA ASP A 3 37.07 -3.22 -34.44
C ASP A 3 36.56 -2.25 -33.35
N LEU A 4 37.48 -1.52 -32.74
CA LEU A 4 37.20 -0.52 -31.70
C LEU A 4 36.60 0.78 -32.24
N SER A 5 36.51 0.93 -33.57
CA SER A 5 35.87 2.08 -34.22
C SER A 5 34.36 1.88 -34.44
N TYR A 6 33.85 0.66 -34.27
CA TYR A 6 32.43 0.36 -34.44
C TYR A 6 31.59 1.06 -33.36
N ARG A 7 30.65 1.91 -33.83
CA ARG A 7 29.65 2.58 -32.99
C ARG A 7 28.29 1.96 -33.29
N PRO A 8 27.78 1.03 -32.44
CA PRO A 8 26.47 0.45 -32.66
C PRO A 8 25.42 1.56 -32.67
N GLN A 9 24.62 1.62 -33.74
CA GLN A 9 23.47 2.49 -33.81
C GLN A 9 22.26 1.77 -33.20
N LEU A 10 21.22 2.53 -32.83
CA LEU A 10 20.01 1.96 -32.25
C LEU A 10 19.37 0.89 -33.15
N ASN A 11 19.45 1.06 -34.48
CA ASN A 11 18.97 0.10 -35.48
C ASN A 11 19.81 -1.19 -35.55
N ASP A 12 21.01 -1.22 -34.99
CA ASP A 12 21.89 -2.40 -34.96
C ASP A 12 21.60 -3.30 -33.75
N LEU A 13 20.84 -2.80 -32.77
CA LEU A 13 20.51 -3.55 -31.57
C LEU A 13 19.46 -4.63 -31.87
N ARG A 14 19.68 -5.82 -31.34
CA ARG A 14 18.70 -6.92 -31.35
C ARG A 14 18.35 -7.28 -29.91
N PRO A 15 17.08 -7.57 -29.59
CA PRO A 15 16.70 -8.06 -28.28
C PRO A 15 17.48 -9.34 -27.96
N ILE A 16 18.11 -9.38 -26.78
CA ILE A 16 18.83 -10.58 -26.29
C ILE A 16 17.83 -11.65 -25.82
N THR A 17 16.59 -11.23 -25.52
CA THR A 17 15.47 -12.09 -25.12
C THR A 17 14.22 -11.68 -25.89
N SER A 18 13.31 -12.64 -26.14
CA SER A 18 11.97 -12.33 -26.66
C SER A 18 11.29 -11.35 -25.71
N MET A 19 10.49 -10.42 -26.25
CA MET A 19 9.64 -9.57 -25.41
C MET A 19 8.80 -10.47 -24.51
N ASN A 20 9.04 -10.38 -23.21
CA ASN A 20 8.23 -11.10 -22.25
C ASN A 20 6.87 -10.39 -22.25
N GLU A 21 5.80 -11.00 -22.73
CA GLU A 21 4.48 -10.37 -22.75
C GLU A 21 4.00 -9.97 -21.34
N GLY A 22 4.60 -10.54 -20.28
CA GLY A 22 4.41 -10.11 -18.90
C GLY A 22 5.12 -8.80 -18.49
N LEU A 23 5.90 -8.18 -19.38
CA LEU A 23 6.48 -6.83 -19.21
C LEU A 23 5.67 -5.75 -19.94
N LEU A 24 4.60 -6.13 -20.65
CA LEU A 24 3.62 -5.16 -21.12
C LEU A 24 3.04 -4.48 -19.88
N ALA A 25 3.11 -3.15 -19.84
CA ALA A 25 2.38 -2.38 -18.85
C ALA A 25 0.92 -2.83 -18.90
N PRO A 26 0.27 -3.12 -17.75
CA PRO A 26 -1.14 -3.45 -17.77
C PRO A 26 -1.86 -2.32 -18.52
N GLU A 27 -2.62 -2.71 -19.54
CA GLU A 27 -3.60 -1.85 -20.20
C GLU A 27 -4.37 -1.14 -19.09
N ALA A 28 -4.38 0.21 -19.12
CA ALA A 28 -4.82 1.08 -18.02
C ALA A 28 -5.94 0.40 -17.21
N ALA A 29 -5.57 -0.20 -16.09
CA ALA A 29 -6.50 -0.91 -15.26
C ALA A 29 -7.53 0.13 -14.81
N ASP A 30 -8.81 -0.09 -15.13
CA ASP A 30 -9.91 0.73 -14.62
C ASP A 30 -9.63 1.06 -13.16
N VAL A 31 -9.68 2.33 -12.79
CA VAL A 31 -9.44 2.79 -11.41
C VAL A 31 -10.31 1.96 -10.47
N ARG A 32 -9.67 1.06 -9.70
CA ARG A 32 -10.38 0.12 -8.83
C ARG A 32 -10.62 0.81 -7.50
N THR A 33 -11.83 0.71 -6.96
CA THR A 33 -12.12 1.11 -5.58
C THR A 33 -12.71 -0.09 -4.84
N SER A 34 -12.07 -0.48 -3.74
CA SER A 34 -12.60 -1.50 -2.85
C SER A 34 -13.75 -0.91 -2.04
N PRO A 35 -14.94 -1.55 -2.01
CA PRO A 35 -16.09 -0.99 -1.31
C PRO A 35 -15.82 -0.94 0.20
N ALA A 36 -16.32 0.10 0.87
CA ALA A 36 -16.18 0.28 2.31
C ALA A 36 -16.62 -0.96 3.11
N SER A 37 -17.67 -1.64 2.64
CA SER A 37 -18.21 -2.86 3.26
C SER A 37 -17.22 -4.04 3.29
N SER A 38 -16.25 -4.09 2.38
CA SER A 38 -15.21 -5.15 2.36
C SER A 38 -14.23 -5.05 3.54
N PHE A 39 -14.27 -3.93 4.27
CA PHE A 39 -13.42 -3.65 5.43
C PHE A 39 -14.18 -3.73 6.76
N ALA A 40 -15.47 -4.08 6.77
CA ALA A 40 -16.32 -3.98 7.98
C ALA A 40 -15.85 -4.87 9.15
N ASP A 41 -15.32 -6.06 8.87
CA ASP A 41 -14.95 -7.06 9.88
C ASP A 41 -13.44 -7.12 10.18
N ARG A 42 -12.69 -6.13 9.71
CA ARG A 42 -11.23 -6.08 9.88
C ARG A 42 -10.88 -5.74 11.33
N GLN A 43 -9.99 -6.53 11.91
CA GLN A 43 -9.63 -6.39 13.33
C GLN A 43 -8.51 -5.37 13.56
N GLY A 44 -7.65 -5.17 12.56
CA GLY A 44 -6.53 -4.24 12.65
C GLY A 44 -5.54 -4.56 13.77
N TYR A 45 -4.96 -3.51 14.32
CA TYR A 45 -3.98 -3.51 15.38
C TYR A 45 -4.61 -3.75 16.76
N ARG A 46 -3.97 -4.60 17.56
CA ARG A 46 -4.28 -4.88 18.96
C ARG A 46 -3.13 -4.41 19.84
N ALA A 47 -3.45 -3.55 20.82
CA ALA A 47 -2.46 -2.96 21.72
C ALA A 47 -1.90 -4.00 22.72
N GLU A 48 -2.71 -4.97 23.06
CA GLU A 48 -2.47 -6.07 24.00
C GLU A 48 -1.82 -7.31 23.35
N HIS A 49 -1.38 -7.22 22.10
CA HIS A 49 -0.80 -8.37 21.36
C HIS A 49 0.40 -9.01 22.07
N LEU A 50 1.14 -8.24 22.87
CA LEU A 50 2.28 -8.72 23.66
C LEU A 50 1.90 -9.16 25.09
N GLY A 51 0.61 -9.39 25.35
CA GLY A 51 0.10 -9.80 26.66
C GLY A 51 0.03 -8.62 27.63
N GLU A 52 0.73 -8.72 28.77
CA GLU A 52 0.71 -7.68 29.82
C GLU A 52 1.35 -6.35 29.36
N PHE A 53 2.23 -6.41 28.36
CA PHE A 53 2.86 -5.21 27.81
C PHE A 53 1.97 -4.59 26.72
N VAL A 54 1.17 -3.60 27.11
CA VAL A 54 0.26 -2.88 26.22
C VAL A 54 1.00 -1.79 25.45
N VAL A 55 0.88 -1.80 24.13
CA VAL A 55 1.44 -0.78 23.23
C VAL A 55 0.30 0.01 22.59
N SER A 56 0.03 1.20 23.08
CA SER A 56 -0.99 2.08 22.49
C SER A 56 -0.52 2.64 21.14
N LEU A 57 -1.48 2.90 20.24
CA LEU A 57 -1.19 3.65 19.01
C LEU A 57 -0.75 5.08 19.35
N PRO A 58 0.05 5.74 18.48
CA PRO A 58 0.47 7.12 18.69
C PRO A 58 -0.70 8.09 18.86
N ASP A 59 -0.59 9.02 19.81
CA ASP A 59 -1.51 10.15 19.94
C ASP A 59 -1.29 11.16 18.81
N THR A 60 -2.38 11.59 18.17
CA THR A 60 -2.37 12.52 17.04
C THR A 60 -2.90 13.92 17.41
N ALA A 61 -3.22 14.19 18.68
CA ALA A 61 -3.77 15.46 19.12
C ALA A 61 -2.93 16.67 18.71
N ALA A 62 -1.60 16.57 18.78
CA ALA A 62 -0.67 17.63 18.38
C ALA A 62 -0.70 17.96 16.88
N ILE A 63 -1.18 17.04 16.04
CA ILE A 63 -1.24 17.16 14.57
C ILE A 63 -2.67 17.01 14.04
N ALA A 64 -3.69 17.18 14.89
CA ALA A 64 -5.09 16.91 14.58
C ALA A 64 -5.60 17.63 13.30
N ALA A 65 -5.04 18.80 12.99
CA ALA A 65 -5.35 19.52 11.76
C ALA A 65 -5.10 18.68 10.48
N ASP A 66 -4.03 17.88 10.48
CA ASP A 66 -3.61 17.05 9.35
C ASP A 66 -4.17 15.62 9.41
N VAL A 67 -4.86 15.21 10.47
CA VAL A 67 -5.47 13.87 10.57
C VAL A 67 -6.72 13.80 9.69
N LEU A 68 -6.77 12.85 8.75
CA LEU A 68 -7.93 12.62 7.88
C LEU A 68 -9.07 11.97 8.67
N PRO A 69 -10.24 12.63 8.84
CA PRO A 69 -11.36 12.01 9.52
C PRO A 69 -11.92 10.83 8.72
N VAL A 70 -12.34 9.78 9.43
CA VAL A 70 -12.93 8.56 8.86
C VAL A 70 -14.34 8.41 9.40
N ALA A 71 -15.32 8.21 8.52
CA ALA A 71 -16.71 8.04 8.94
C ALA A 71 -16.87 6.77 9.81
N GLY A 72 -17.48 6.92 10.98
CA GLY A 72 -17.69 5.80 11.91
C GLY A 72 -16.48 5.44 12.78
N SER A 73 -15.35 6.14 12.66
CA SER A 73 -14.19 5.99 13.54
C SER A 73 -13.92 7.30 14.30
N ALA A 74 -13.94 7.23 15.64
CA ALA A 74 -13.71 8.39 16.50
C ALA A 74 -12.23 8.83 16.52
N ASP A 75 -11.32 7.90 16.25
CA ASP A 75 -9.87 8.06 16.28
C ASP A 75 -9.24 8.17 14.87
N ALA A 76 -10.06 8.34 13.84
CA ALA A 76 -9.64 8.42 12.44
C ALA A 76 -8.83 7.20 11.94
N ARG A 77 -9.02 6.07 12.61
CA ARG A 77 -8.36 4.79 12.34
C ARG A 77 -9.05 4.04 11.21
N LEU A 78 -8.25 3.49 10.30
CA LEU A 78 -8.66 2.53 9.29
C LEU A 78 -8.09 1.15 9.63
N ASP A 79 -8.98 0.20 9.87
CA ASP A 79 -8.62 -1.19 10.15
C ASP A 79 -8.53 -2.03 8.89
N TYR A 80 -7.44 -2.79 8.78
CA TYR A 80 -7.23 -3.83 7.78
C TYR A 80 -7.03 -5.18 8.50
N GLU A 81 -6.86 -6.26 7.74
CA GLU A 81 -6.84 -7.61 8.32
C GLU A 81 -5.74 -7.81 9.39
N HIS A 82 -4.57 -7.18 9.18
CA HIS A 82 -3.39 -7.41 10.01
C HIS A 82 -2.74 -6.12 10.53
N PHE A 83 -3.26 -4.96 10.16
CA PHE A 83 -2.69 -3.67 10.51
C PHE A 83 -3.76 -2.59 10.55
N SER A 84 -3.44 -1.47 11.18
CA SER A 84 -4.26 -0.26 11.17
C SER A 84 -3.41 0.94 10.79
N ILE A 85 -4.05 1.94 10.18
CA ILE A 85 -3.41 3.22 9.86
C ILE A 85 -4.27 4.38 10.33
N VAL A 86 -3.62 5.54 10.45
CA VAL A 86 -4.28 6.85 10.46
C VAL A 86 -3.67 7.65 9.32
N MET A 87 -4.51 8.28 8.50
CA MET A 87 -4.07 8.98 7.28
C MET A 87 -3.80 10.47 7.52
N SER A 88 -2.80 11.01 6.82
CA SER A 88 -2.54 12.46 6.69
C SER A 88 -3.37 13.01 5.52
N LYS A 89 -4.12 14.09 5.77
CA LYS A 89 -4.87 14.83 4.76
C LYS A 89 -3.93 15.44 3.71
N SER A 90 -2.92 16.17 4.17
CA SER A 90 -2.06 16.96 3.28
C SER A 90 -1.13 16.09 2.45
N ARG A 91 -0.68 14.97 3.01
CA ARG A 91 0.30 14.08 2.36
C ARG A 91 -0.33 12.94 1.57
N ARG A 92 -1.62 12.66 1.77
CA ARG A 92 -2.33 11.49 1.19
C ARG A 92 -1.65 10.15 1.51
N LEU A 93 -0.98 10.08 2.66
CA LEU A 93 -0.19 8.93 3.14
C LEU A 93 -0.49 8.66 4.62
N ALA A 94 -0.17 7.47 5.10
CA ALA A 94 -0.30 7.15 6.52
C ALA A 94 0.62 8.03 7.38
N LEU A 95 0.07 8.59 8.47
CA LEU A 95 0.84 9.22 9.55
C LEU A 95 1.64 8.17 10.31
N PHE A 96 1.02 7.02 10.57
CA PHE A 96 1.66 5.82 11.09
C PHE A 96 0.88 4.57 10.66
N THR A 97 1.54 3.42 10.79
CA THR A 97 0.95 2.09 10.65
C THR A 97 1.27 1.27 11.89
N GLY A 98 0.25 0.68 12.52
CA GLY A 98 0.39 -0.28 13.60
C GLY A 98 0.21 -1.71 13.06
N VAL A 99 1.14 -2.61 13.37
CA VAL A 99 1.07 -4.02 12.96
C VAL A 99 1.39 -4.93 14.14
N ASN A 100 0.74 -6.08 14.20
CA ASN A 100 1.06 -7.14 15.14
C ASN A 100 1.79 -8.26 14.41
N ILE A 101 2.98 -8.64 14.87
CA ILE A 101 3.79 -9.71 14.27
C ILE A 101 4.06 -10.77 15.32
N ASP A 102 3.73 -12.01 14.99
CA ASP A 102 4.25 -13.21 15.65
C ASP A 102 5.26 -13.86 14.72
N GLY A 103 6.54 -13.70 15.03
CA GLY A 103 7.62 -14.26 14.22
C GLY A 103 7.62 -15.79 14.17
N SER A 104 7.04 -16.46 15.18
CA SER A 104 6.96 -17.93 15.22
C SER A 104 5.93 -18.49 14.24
N ALA A 105 4.93 -17.68 13.87
CA ALA A 105 3.89 -18.01 12.89
C ALA A 105 4.20 -17.48 11.48
N SER A 106 5.44 -17.04 11.22
CA SER A 106 5.83 -16.48 9.93
C SER A 106 5.77 -17.53 8.83
N VAL A 107 5.04 -17.24 7.75
CA VAL A 107 4.93 -18.08 6.55
C VAL A 107 5.31 -17.29 5.31
N SER A 108 5.83 -17.98 4.29
CA SER A 108 6.06 -17.37 2.98
C SER A 108 4.74 -17.31 2.21
N VAL A 109 4.34 -16.10 1.81
CA VAL A 109 3.16 -15.87 0.97
C VAL A 109 3.64 -15.33 -0.37
N SER A 110 3.37 -16.08 -1.45
CA SER A 110 3.65 -15.61 -2.80
C SER A 110 2.77 -14.41 -3.13
N ARG A 111 3.37 -13.33 -3.63
CA ARG A 111 2.66 -12.16 -4.15
C ARG A 111 2.59 -12.27 -5.67
N GLY A 112 1.42 -12.01 -6.25
CA GLY A 112 1.25 -12.08 -7.70
C GLY A 112 -0.12 -11.56 -8.12
N GLY A 113 -0.13 -10.46 -8.87
CA GLY A 113 -1.36 -9.88 -9.42
C GLY A 113 -2.23 -9.15 -8.40
N ASP A 114 -1.66 -8.67 -7.28
CA ASP A 114 -2.38 -7.84 -6.32
C ASP A 114 -2.76 -6.51 -7.00
N PRO A 115 -4.05 -6.26 -7.27
CA PRO A 115 -4.44 -5.05 -7.97
C PRO A 115 -4.39 -3.85 -7.03
N TRP A 116 -3.81 -2.73 -7.48
CA TRP A 116 -3.96 -1.45 -6.79
C TRP A 116 -5.42 -1.03 -6.82
N ALA A 117 -5.92 -0.57 -5.67
CA ALA A 117 -7.29 -0.10 -5.52
C ALA A 117 -7.39 0.95 -4.42
N PHE A 118 -8.20 1.97 -4.65
CA PHE A 118 -8.59 2.93 -3.62
C PHE A 118 -9.44 2.28 -2.53
N ASP A 119 -9.32 2.80 -1.31
CA ASP A 119 -10.16 2.46 -0.18
C ASP A 119 -11.44 3.28 -0.20
N GLY A 120 -12.58 2.63 -0.42
CA GLY A 120 -13.89 3.30 -0.49
C GLY A 120 -14.41 3.87 0.84
N ARG A 121 -13.67 3.73 1.96
CA ARG A 121 -14.01 4.37 3.25
C ARG A 121 -13.64 5.85 3.31
N ILE A 122 -12.71 6.29 2.45
CA ILE A 122 -12.20 7.67 2.42
C ILE A 122 -12.22 8.25 1.01
N PRO A 123 -12.24 9.58 0.83
CA PRO A 123 -12.25 10.20 -0.50
C PRO A 123 -11.01 9.83 -1.32
N GLU A 124 -11.18 9.66 -2.64
CA GLU A 124 -10.08 9.37 -3.58
C GLU A 124 -9.00 10.47 -3.55
N ALA A 125 -9.41 11.75 -3.47
CA ALA A 125 -8.48 12.88 -3.37
C ALA A 125 -7.62 12.88 -2.09
N ALA A 126 -7.96 12.04 -1.10
CA ALA A 126 -7.17 11.85 0.12
C ALA A 126 -6.18 10.67 0.01
N GLN A 127 -6.12 10.02 -1.14
CA GLN A 127 -5.31 8.84 -1.42
C GLN A 127 -4.34 9.10 -2.57
N ALA A 128 -3.24 8.33 -2.62
CA ALA A 128 -2.34 8.31 -3.75
C ALA A 128 -2.77 7.18 -4.70
N GLY A 129 -2.94 7.49 -5.99
CA GLY A 129 -3.19 6.53 -7.07
C GLY A 129 -2.01 6.43 -8.03
N ASP A 130 -2.21 5.74 -9.16
CA ASP A 130 -1.18 5.47 -10.18
C ASP A 130 -1.00 6.61 -11.22
N GLU A 131 -1.16 7.86 -10.78
CA GLU A 131 -0.99 9.07 -11.61
C GLU A 131 0.46 9.31 -12.07
#